data_AF-A0A2D7F7W2-F1
#
_entry.id   AF-A0A2D7F7W2-F1
#
_cell.length_a   1.000
_cell.length_b   1.000
_cell.length_c   1.000
_cell.angle_alpha   90.00
_cell.angle_beta   90.00
_cell.angle_gamma   90.00
#
_symmetry.space_group_name_H-M   'P 1'
#
loop_
_entity.id
_entity.type
_entity.pdbx_description
1 polymer ?
#
loop_
_entity_poly.entity_id
_entity_poly.type
_entity_poly.pdbx_seq_one_letter_code
_entity_poly.pdbx_strand_id
1 'polypeptide(L)'
;MEPKIIVMIAMLALPGAGDNNVHVRQFETPQSGIEAANIEASDPFVQHVECATLNAGVLRLKFQSQPSNSKAGKAKQSQRQPHTTAPLG
;
A
#
# COMPACT_ATOMS: atom_id res chain seq x y z
N MET A 1 9.08 22.51 -26.05
CA MET A 1 9.02 22.00 -24.65
C MET A 1 7.96 20.93 -24.62
N GLU A 2 8.27 19.72 -24.16
CA GLU A 2 7.22 18.75 -23.83
C GLU A 2 6.48 19.23 -22.57
N PRO A 3 5.14 19.25 -22.57
CA PRO A 3 4.37 19.59 -21.38
C PRO A 3 4.64 18.56 -20.29
N LYS A 4 5.14 19.02 -19.13
CA LYS A 4 5.30 18.17 -17.95
C LYS A 4 3.94 17.96 -17.31
N ILE A 5 3.27 16.86 -17.65
CA ILE A 5 2.02 16.50 -17.00
C ILE A 5 2.35 16.07 -15.57
N ILE A 6 1.79 16.75 -14.58
CA ILE A 6 1.92 16.37 -13.17
C ILE A 6 0.69 15.55 -12.81
N VAL A 7 0.88 14.41 -12.15
CA VAL A 7 -0.20 13.54 -11.71
C VAL A 7 -0.09 13.27 -10.22
N MET A 8 -1.21 13.40 -9.52
CA MET A 8 -1.41 12.88 -8.18
C MET A 8 -2.11 11.54 -8.28
N ILE A 9 -1.65 10.57 -7.50
CA ILE A 9 -2.21 9.23 -7.46
C ILE A 9 -2.54 8.90 -6.02
N ALA A 10 -3.78 8.54 -5.77
CA ALA A 10 -4.27 8.20 -4.45
C ALA A 10 -4.79 6.78 -4.44
N MET A 11 -4.26 5.98 -3.52
CA MET A 11 -4.78 4.66 -3.22
C MET A 11 -5.73 4.78 -2.04
N LEU A 12 -6.98 4.41 -2.27
CA LEU A 12 -8.01 4.42 -1.26
C LEU A 12 -8.13 3.03 -0.62
N ALA A 13 -8.10 2.99 0.70
CA ALA A 13 -8.44 1.83 1.51
C ALA A 13 -9.80 2.05 2.16
N LEU A 14 -10.87 1.86 1.37
CA LEU A 14 -12.23 1.94 1.88
C LEU A 14 -12.52 0.75 2.80
N PRO A 15 -12.95 0.96 4.06
CA PRO A 15 -13.26 -0.14 4.97
C PRO A 15 -14.44 -0.96 4.44
N GLY A 16 -14.24 -2.26 4.28
CA GLY A 16 -15.28 -3.22 3.87
C GLY A 16 -15.38 -3.49 2.37
N ALA A 17 -14.72 -2.71 1.53
CA ALA A 17 -14.54 -3.03 0.12
C ALA A 17 -13.15 -3.66 -0.03
N GLY A 18 -13.07 -4.94 -0.41
CA GLY A 18 -11.80 -5.65 -0.64
C GLY A 18 -11.00 -5.14 -1.84
N ASP A 19 -11.32 -3.94 -2.34
CA ASP A 19 -10.83 -3.35 -3.57
C ASP A 19 -9.97 -2.11 -3.25
N ASN A 20 -8.69 -2.19 -3.59
CA ASN A 20 -7.81 -1.02 -3.59
C ASN A 20 -8.15 -0.18 -4.83
N ASN A 21 -8.74 0.99 -4.62
CA ASN A 21 -9.11 1.90 -5.71
C ASN A 21 -7.99 2.92 -5.95
N VAL A 22 -7.64 3.15 -7.22
CA VAL A 22 -6.62 4.11 -7.63
C VAL A 22 -7.29 5.32 -8.27
N HIS A 23 -7.10 6.51 -7.69
CA HIS A 23 -7.56 7.77 -8.26
C HIS A 23 -6.37 8.54 -8.85
N VAL A 24 -6.47 9.00 -10.10
CA VAL A 24 -5.41 9.76 -10.77
C VAL A 24 -5.96 11.13 -11.17
N ARG A 25 -5.30 12.20 -10.71
CA ARG A 25 -5.67 13.59 -11.04
C ARG A 25 -4.50 14.34 -11.65
N GLN A 26 -4.76 15.09 -12.72
CA GLN A 26 -3.75 15.87 -13.45
C GLN A 26 -3.65 17.30 -12.90
N PHE A 27 -2.44 17.87 -12.93
CA PHE A 27 -2.14 19.22 -12.49
C PHE A 27 -1.23 19.94 -13.49
N GLU A 28 -1.39 21.26 -13.58
CA GLU A 28 -0.60 22.12 -14.46
C GLU A 28 0.80 22.40 -13.89
N THR A 29 0.94 22.39 -12.56
CA THR A 29 2.21 22.71 -11.88
C THR A 29 2.56 21.68 -10.80
N PRO A 30 3.86 21.45 -10.53
CA PRO A 30 4.28 20.58 -9.43
C PRO A 30 3.77 21.06 -8.07
N GLN A 31 3.78 22.38 -7.81
CA GLN A 31 3.26 22.95 -6.57
C GLN A 31 1.81 22.55 -6.30
N SER A 32 0.92 22.73 -7.29
CA SER A 32 -0.50 22.40 -7.14
C SER A 32 -0.75 20.91 -6.89
N GLY A 33 0.03 20.04 -7.55
CA GLY A 33 -0.03 18.60 -7.29
C GLY A 33 0.43 18.22 -5.88
N ILE A 34 1.48 18.88 -5.36
CA ILE A 34 1.98 18.64 -3.99
C ILE A 34 0.98 19.12 -2.94
N GLU A 35 0.38 20.30 -3.13
CA GLU A 35 -0.64 20.82 -2.21
C GLU A 35 -1.86 19.90 -2.16
N ALA A 36 -2.36 19.47 -3.32
CA ALA A 36 -3.46 18.52 -3.38
C ALA A 36 -3.10 17.17 -2.74
N ALA A 37 -1.89 16.66 -2.96
CA ALA A 37 -1.41 15.43 -2.35
C ALA A 37 -1.34 15.54 -0.82
N ASN A 38 -0.88 16.66 -0.29
CA ASN A 38 -0.85 16.90 1.15
C ASN A 38 -2.26 16.95 1.76
N ILE A 39 -3.24 17.49 1.03
CA ILE A 39 -4.64 17.50 1.47
C ILE A 39 -5.18 16.06 1.49
N GLU A 40 -5.00 15.29 0.41
CA GLU A 40 -5.48 13.91 0.38
C GLU A 40 -4.73 12.98 1.36
N ALA A 41 -3.46 13.23 1.64
CA ALA A 41 -2.71 12.47 2.67
C ALA A 41 -3.34 12.58 4.07
N SER A 42 -4.15 13.61 4.31
CA SER A 42 -4.87 13.80 5.57
C SER A 42 -6.21 13.05 5.64
N ASP A 43 -6.68 12.48 4.53
CA ASP A 43 -7.90 11.70 4.48
C ASP A 43 -7.67 10.30 5.08
N PRO A 44 -8.45 9.88 6.09
CA PRO A 44 -8.28 8.58 6.75
C PRO A 44 -8.53 7.37 5.83
N PHE A 45 -9.18 7.57 4.70
CA PHE A 45 -9.42 6.53 3.69
C PHE A 45 -8.32 6.48 2.62
N VAL A 46 -7.40 7.45 2.61
CA VAL A 46 -6.23 7.43 1.73
C VAL A 46 -5.12 6.61 2.37
N GLN A 47 -4.81 5.48 1.76
CA GLN A 47 -3.72 4.60 2.18
C GLN A 47 -2.36 5.14 1.73
N HIS A 48 -2.32 5.72 0.53
CA HIS A 48 -1.10 6.22 -0.06
C HIS A 48 -1.41 7.31 -1.08
N VAL A 49 -0.58 8.35 -1.12
CA VAL A 49 -0.66 9.38 -2.15
C VAL A 49 0.74 9.70 -2.67
N GLU A 50 0.87 9.79 -3.99
CA GLU A 50 2.13 10.10 -4.68
C GLU A 50 1.89 11.18 -5.74
N CYS A 51 2.78 12.18 -5.79
CA CYS A 51 2.81 13.18 -6.85
C CYS A 51 3.99 12.88 -7.78
N ALA A 52 3.73 12.64 -9.06
CA ALA A 52 4.73 12.23 -10.04
C ALA A 52 4.59 13.04 -11.34
N THR A 53 5.70 13.18 -12.06
CA THR A 53 5.71 13.81 -13.40
C THR A 53 5.67 12.72 -14.46
N LEU A 54 4.73 12.83 -15.40
CA LEU A 54 4.70 12.01 -16.60
C LEU A 54 5.87 12.41 -17.51
N ASN A 55 6.74 11.45 -17.85
CA ASN A 55 7.89 11.72 -18.70
C ASN A 55 7.81 10.79 -19.93
N ALA A 56 7.77 11.39 -21.14
CA ALA A 56 7.59 10.67 -22.41
C ALA A 56 6.38 9.71 -22.42
N GLY A 57 5.26 10.12 -21.81
CA GLY A 57 4.05 9.29 -21.69
C GLY A 57 4.14 8.14 -20.68
N VAL A 58 5.27 8.00 -19.98
CA VAL A 58 5.48 6.94 -18.99
C VAL A 58 5.41 7.52 -17.58
N LEU A 59 4.61 6.86 -16.74
CA LEU A 59 4.54 7.10 -15.30
C LEU A 59 5.32 6.00 -14.58
N ARG A 60 6.27 6.38 -13.73
CA ARG A 60 7.04 5.43 -12.92
C ARG A 60 6.75 5.67 -11.44
N LEU A 61 6.08 4.71 -10.82
CA LEU A 61 5.72 4.74 -9.41
C LEU A 61 6.68 3.88 -8.60
N LYS A 62 7.03 4.34 -7.41
CA LYS A 62 7.89 3.60 -6.48
C LYS A 62 7.10 3.25 -5.23
N PHE A 63 6.41 2.13 -5.29
CA PHE A 63 5.75 1.57 -4.13
C PHE A 63 6.77 0.97 -3.17
N GLN A 64 6.88 1.54 -1.97
CA GLN A 64 7.49 0.84 -0.84
C GLN A 64 6.38 0.08 -0.13
N SER A 65 6.40 -1.24 -0.23
CA SER A 65 5.50 -2.07 0.59
C SER A 65 5.86 -1.83 2.05
N GLN A 66 5.01 -1.09 2.76
CA GLN A 66 5.11 -1.04 4.21
C GLN A 66 4.90 -2.49 4.69
N PRO A 67 5.81 -3.06 5.51
CA PRO A 67 5.60 -4.40 6.02
C PRO A 67 4.27 -4.37 6.76
N SER A 68 3.30 -5.14 6.27
CA SER A 68 2.06 -5.33 7.01
C SER A 68 2.48 -5.82 8.38
N ASN A 69 2.19 -5.04 9.43
CA ASN A 69 2.34 -5.49 10.79
C ASN A 69 1.21 -6.49 11.08
N SER A 70 1.13 -7.52 10.24
CA SER A 70 0.47 -8.77 10.53
C SER A 70 1.22 -9.30 11.73
N LYS A 71 0.72 -8.98 12.93
CA LYS A 71 0.93 -9.82 14.10
C LYS A 71 0.38 -11.20 13.72
N ALA A 72 1.17 -11.97 12.99
CA ALA A 72 1.02 -13.40 12.84
C ALA A 72 1.10 -13.90 14.28
N GLY A 73 -0.06 -14.27 14.83
CA GLY A 73 -0.12 -14.93 16.11
C GLY A 73 0.90 -16.06 16.07
N LYS A 74 1.82 -16.06 17.04
CA LYS A 74 2.65 -17.23 17.32
C LYS A 74 1.69 -18.38 17.62
N ALA A 75 1.33 -19.16 16.61
CA ALA A 75 0.75 -20.47 16.80
C ALA A 75 1.85 -21.31 17.47
N LYS A 76 1.73 -21.45 18.79
CA LYS A 76 2.65 -22.20 19.65
C LYS A 76 2.47 -23.67 19.32
N GLN A 77 3.17 -24.16 18.31
CA GLN A 77 3.25 -25.59 17.99
C GLN A 77 4.15 -26.26 19.05
N SER A 78 3.56 -26.65 20.18
CA SER A 78 4.25 -27.43 21.21
C SER A 78 3.81 -28.89 21.11
N GLN A 79 4.57 -29.63 20.32
CA GLN A 79 4.88 -31.07 20.41
C GLN A 79 3.82 -32.00 21.05
N ARG A 80 3.13 -32.77 20.20
CA ARG A 80 2.62 -34.10 20.60
C ARG A 80 3.82 -35.04 20.74
N GLN A 81 4.10 -35.49 21.95
CA GLN A 81 5.02 -36.62 22.18
C GLN A 81 4.32 -37.93 21.77
N PRO A 82 4.97 -38.81 20.98
CA PRO A 82 4.53 -40.19 20.87
C PRO A 82 5.04 -40.97 22.09
N HIS A 83 4.16 -41.34 23.02
CA HIS A 83 4.53 -42.31 24.04
C HIS A 83 4.55 -43.70 23.40
N THR A 84 5.76 -44.26 23.32
CA THR A 84 6.00 -45.66 22.92
C THR A 84 5.49 -46.59 24.03
N THR A 85 4.61 -47.52 23.66
CA THR A 85 4.16 -48.61 24.54
C THR A 85 5.26 -49.66 24.67
N ALA A 86 5.72 -49.94 25.88
CA ALA A 86 6.65 -51.04 26.18
C ALA A 86 5.91 -52.39 26.26
N PRO A 87 6.54 -53.52 25.88
CA PRO A 87 5.90 -54.83 25.96
C PRO A 87 5.97 -55.42 27.38
N LEU A 88 4.90 -56.15 27.73
CA LEU A 88 4.75 -56.95 28.95
C LEU A 88 5.77 -58.09 28.98
N GLY A 89 6.52 -58.18 30.08
CA GLY A 89 7.21 -59.40 30.52
C GLY A 89 6.41 -60.08 31.63
#